data_AF-A0A2M7I8R4-F1
#
_entry.id   AF-A0A2M7I8R4-F1
#
_cell.length_a   1.000
_cell.length_b   1.000
_cell.length_c   1.000
_cell.angle_alpha   90.00
_cell.angle_beta   90.00
_cell.angle_gamma   90.00
#
_symmetry.space_group_name_H-M   'P 1'
#
loop_
_entity.id
_entity.type
_entity.pdbx_description
1 polymer ?
#
loop_
_entity_poly.entity_id
_entity_poly.type
_entity_poly.pdbx_seq_one_letter_code
_entity_poly.pdbx_strand_id
1 'polypeptide(L)'
;MSSLTVFYIGLFYFATFVLVAGLTYRIYEYWKTPAPLSIPTTPAPTTRTGAVFRVAREVALFESLFKSNKWIWVFGYLFHIGLALVLLRHVRYFSEPLYSFLVFIQPFGEYASFVMVAGLAGLWARRFLVDRVRYISTPSDHLILALLIAIGISGMSMTFVAHTDIVNLKGFVRGMMTLDFQPLPTDANLLVHLFLVALLMIIFPVSKLLHAPGVFFSPTRNQVDNPREKRHIAPWAAALERDNS
;
A
#
# COMPACT_ATOMS: atom_id res chain seq x y z
N MET A 1 18.77 26.80 10.96
CA MET A 1 17.83 26.03 10.11
C MET A 1 16.66 26.93 9.74
N SER A 2 16.09 26.79 8.53
CA SER A 2 14.92 27.58 8.11
C SER A 2 13.63 27.07 8.79
N SER A 3 12.65 27.95 8.98
CA SER A 3 11.32 27.59 9.52
C SER A 3 10.64 26.50 8.68
N LEU A 4 10.80 26.57 7.35
CA LEU A 4 10.32 25.56 6.41
C LEU A 4 10.92 24.17 6.71
N THR A 5 12.24 24.09 6.92
CA THR A 5 12.92 22.82 7.24
C THR A 5 12.35 22.23 8.53
N VAL A 6 12.23 23.06 9.58
CA VAL A 6 11.69 22.63 10.88
C VAL A 6 10.25 22.12 10.75
N PHE A 7 9.41 22.81 9.96
CA PHE A 7 8.05 22.39 9.69
C PHE A 7 7.99 21.00 9.05
N TYR A 8 8.78 20.75 8.00
CA TYR A 8 8.78 19.44 7.33
C TYR A 8 9.33 18.33 8.22
N ILE A 9 10.34 18.61 9.04
CA ILE A 9 10.84 17.65 10.04
C ILE A 9 9.71 17.25 11.00
N GLY A 10 9.04 18.22 11.61
CA GLY A 10 7.93 17.97 12.53
C GLY A 10 6.78 17.22 11.86
N LEU A 11 6.43 17.63 10.63
CA LEU A 11 5.39 16.99 9.82
C LEU A 11 5.71 15.50 9.55
N PHE A 12 6.93 15.17 9.12
CA PHE A 12 7.30 13.78 8.83
C PHE A 12 7.42 12.92 10.09
N TYR A 13 7.89 13.46 11.22
CA TYR A 13 7.85 12.73 12.48
C TYR A 13 6.42 12.42 12.91
N PHE A 14 5.54 13.42 12.88
CA PHE A 14 4.12 13.22 13.18
C PHE A 14 3.46 12.23 12.22
N ALA A 15 3.67 12.39 10.92
CA ALA A 15 3.13 11.50 9.90
C ALA A 15 3.62 10.06 10.06
N THR A 16 4.90 9.88 10.39
CA THR A 16 5.48 8.55 10.67
C THR A 16 4.86 7.93 11.91
N PHE A 17 4.70 8.70 12.99
CA PHE A 17 4.04 8.23 14.20
C PHE A 17 2.60 7.76 13.91
N VAL A 18 1.80 8.61 13.23
CA VAL A 18 0.41 8.27 12.87
C VAL A 18 0.35 7.02 12.00
N LEU A 19 1.21 6.93 10.98
CA LEU A 19 1.26 5.78 10.08
C LEU A 19 1.60 4.50 10.84
N VAL A 20 2.69 4.49 11.61
CA VAL A 20 3.19 3.31 12.30
C VAL A 20 2.22 2.88 13.40
N ALA A 21 1.86 3.78 14.32
CA ALA A 21 0.96 3.46 15.41
C ALA A 21 -0.43 3.05 14.91
N GLY A 22 -0.97 3.78 13.92
CA GLY A 22 -2.26 3.47 13.31
C GLY A 22 -2.24 2.13 12.58
N LEU A 23 -1.21 1.84 11.80
CA LEU A 23 -1.09 0.56 11.08
C LEU A 23 -0.92 -0.61 12.06
N THR A 24 -0.07 -0.48 13.07
CA THR A 24 0.10 -1.49 14.12
C THR A 24 -1.22 -1.76 14.84
N TYR A 25 -1.96 -0.72 15.21
CA TYR A 25 -3.27 -0.84 15.83
C TYR A 25 -4.25 -1.64 14.94
N ARG A 26 -4.32 -1.31 13.64
CA ARG A 26 -5.19 -2.01 12.68
C ARG A 26 -4.80 -3.47 12.46
N ILE A 27 -3.50 -3.77 12.37
CA ILE A 27 -3.00 -5.14 12.25
C ILE A 27 -3.35 -5.94 13.51
N TYR A 28 -3.17 -5.35 14.70
CA TYR A 28 -3.53 -5.97 15.95
C TYR A 28 -5.04 -6.23 16.06
N GLU A 29 -5.87 -5.29 15.62
CA GLU A 29 -7.32 -5.45 15.53
C GLU A 29 -7.68 -6.65 14.63
N TYR A 30 -7.08 -6.75 13.43
CA TYR A 30 -7.31 -7.89 12.53
C TYR A 30 -6.84 -9.22 13.12
N TRP A 31 -5.70 -9.22 13.82
CA TRP A 31 -5.17 -10.42 14.48
C TRP A 31 -6.07 -10.91 15.62
N LYS A 32 -6.65 -9.98 16.40
CA LYS A 32 -7.52 -10.32 17.54
C LYS A 32 -8.97 -10.60 17.15
N THR A 33 -9.41 -10.16 15.97
CA THR A 33 -10.79 -10.38 15.53
C THR A 33 -11.00 -11.88 15.27
N PRO A 34 -11.89 -12.55 16.02
CA PRO A 34 -12.13 -13.97 15.81
C PRO A 34 -12.83 -14.21 14.47
N ALA A 35 -12.38 -15.23 13.74
CA ALA A 35 -13.03 -15.74 12.53
C ALA A 35 -13.65 -17.12 12.82
N PRO A 36 -14.80 -17.19 13.52
CA PRO A 36 -15.37 -18.43 14.05
C PRO A 36 -15.87 -19.40 12.97
N LEU A 37 -16.14 -18.89 11.77
CA LEU A 37 -16.71 -19.66 10.67
C LEU A 37 -15.63 -19.96 9.63
N SER A 38 -15.62 -21.22 9.17
CA SER A 38 -14.97 -21.58 7.90
C SER A 38 -15.87 -21.10 6.77
N ILE A 39 -15.35 -20.25 5.88
CA ILE A 39 -16.10 -19.74 4.73
C ILE A 39 -15.61 -20.45 3.47
N PRO A 40 -16.28 -21.53 3.02
CA PRO A 40 -15.87 -22.26 1.82
C PRO A 40 -16.01 -21.39 0.58
N THR A 41 -14.96 -21.36 -0.23
CA THR A 41 -14.96 -20.78 -1.58
C THR A 41 -14.60 -21.85 -2.59
N THR A 42 -15.30 -22.98 -2.56
CA THR A 42 -15.06 -24.13 -3.44
C THR A 42 -15.15 -23.71 -4.92
N PRO A 43 -14.21 -24.12 -5.79
CA PRO A 43 -13.02 -24.91 -5.47
C PRO A 43 -11.91 -24.04 -4.83
N ALA A 44 -11.52 -24.35 -3.59
CA ALA A 44 -10.37 -23.75 -2.92
C ALA A 44 -9.41 -24.84 -2.39
N PRO A 45 -8.18 -24.46 -2.00
CA PRO A 45 -7.19 -25.45 -1.57
C PRO A 45 -7.57 -26.15 -0.27
N THR A 46 -7.53 -27.48 -0.27
CA THR A 46 -7.84 -28.36 0.87
C THR A 46 -6.65 -28.57 1.83
N THR A 47 -5.49 -27.98 1.54
CA THR A 47 -4.27 -28.03 2.36
C THR A 47 -3.83 -26.65 2.82
N ARG A 48 -3.13 -26.58 3.96
CA ARG A 48 -2.56 -25.31 4.48
C ARG A 48 -1.58 -24.68 3.48
N THR A 49 -0.69 -25.48 2.91
CA THR A 49 0.27 -25.02 1.89
C THR A 49 -0.46 -24.46 0.67
N GLY A 50 -1.54 -25.09 0.24
CA GLY A 50 -2.37 -24.59 -0.84
C GLY A 50 -3.03 -23.25 -0.51
N ALA A 51 -3.54 -23.07 0.71
CA ALA A 51 -4.13 -21.80 1.14
C ALA A 51 -3.10 -20.66 1.19
N VAL A 52 -1.89 -20.92 1.69
CA VAL A 52 -0.76 -19.96 1.66
C VAL A 52 -0.39 -19.61 0.22
N PHE A 53 -0.27 -20.61 -0.65
CA PHE A 53 0.07 -20.39 -2.07
C PHE A 53 -1.01 -19.59 -2.81
N ARG A 54 -2.29 -19.80 -2.48
CA ARG A 54 -3.40 -18.98 -2.98
C ARG A 54 -3.23 -17.53 -2.57
N VAL A 55 -2.99 -17.24 -1.29
CA VAL A 55 -2.76 -15.85 -0.82
C VAL A 55 -1.54 -15.24 -1.52
N ALA A 56 -0.46 -16.00 -1.68
CA ALA A 56 0.73 -15.53 -2.39
C ALA A 56 0.42 -15.14 -3.85
N ARG A 57 -0.37 -15.94 -4.58
CA ARG A 57 -0.81 -15.61 -5.94
C ARG A 57 -1.79 -14.44 -5.99
N GLU A 58 -2.64 -14.30 -4.99
CA GLU A 58 -3.50 -13.11 -4.89
C GLU A 58 -2.67 -11.84 -4.68
N VAL A 59 -1.63 -11.86 -3.83
CA VAL A 59 -0.78 -10.68 -3.61
C VAL A 59 0.12 -10.38 -4.81
N ALA A 60 0.75 -11.42 -5.37
CA ALA A 60 1.73 -11.24 -6.44
C ALA A 60 1.10 -11.02 -7.82
N LEU A 61 -0.02 -11.69 -8.12
CA LEU A 61 -0.57 -11.76 -9.48
C LEU A 61 -2.02 -11.29 -9.60
N PHE A 62 -2.69 -10.95 -8.48
CA PHE A 62 -4.12 -10.64 -8.45
C PHE A 62 -4.97 -11.71 -9.19
N GLU A 63 -4.69 -12.99 -8.92
CA GLU A 63 -5.26 -14.11 -9.68
C GLU A 63 -6.80 -14.08 -9.79
N SER A 64 -7.50 -13.84 -8.68
CA SER A 64 -8.96 -13.73 -8.69
C SER A 64 -9.46 -12.61 -9.61
N LEU A 65 -8.78 -11.47 -9.58
CA LEU A 65 -9.12 -10.32 -10.41
C LEU A 65 -8.82 -10.59 -11.89
N PHE A 66 -7.73 -11.30 -12.19
CA PHE A 66 -7.41 -11.73 -13.56
C PHE A 66 -8.52 -12.58 -14.17
N LYS A 67 -9.04 -13.53 -13.38
CA LYS A 67 -10.14 -14.42 -13.80
C LYS A 67 -11.47 -13.68 -13.94
N SER A 68 -11.74 -12.69 -13.08
CA SER A 68 -13.03 -11.99 -13.05
C SER A 68 -13.13 -10.83 -14.03
N ASN A 69 -12.10 -9.97 -14.12
CA ASN A 69 -12.13 -8.78 -14.96
C ASN A 69 -10.72 -8.38 -15.40
N LYS A 70 -10.39 -8.71 -16.65
CA LYS A 70 -9.07 -8.44 -17.25
C LYS A 70 -8.73 -6.95 -17.31
N TRP A 71 -9.71 -6.07 -17.52
CA TRP A 71 -9.46 -4.62 -17.60
C TRP A 71 -9.06 -4.03 -16.25
N ILE A 72 -9.80 -4.36 -15.19
CA ILE A 72 -9.44 -3.92 -13.83
C ILE A 72 -8.11 -4.56 -13.42
N TRP A 73 -7.88 -5.82 -13.80
CA TRP A 73 -6.61 -6.48 -13.56
C TRP A 73 -5.44 -5.75 -14.21
N VAL A 74 -5.51 -5.40 -15.49
CA VAL A 74 -4.42 -4.67 -16.18
C VAL A 74 -4.10 -3.36 -15.46
N PHE A 75 -5.09 -2.48 -15.26
CA PHE A 75 -4.83 -1.18 -14.63
C PHE A 75 -4.40 -1.31 -13.16
N GLY A 76 -4.98 -2.26 -12.43
CA GLY A 76 -4.59 -2.59 -11.07
C GLY A 76 -3.15 -3.11 -10.98
N TYR A 77 -2.77 -4.01 -11.88
CA TYR A 77 -1.43 -4.60 -11.93
C TYR A 77 -0.38 -3.57 -12.32
N LEU A 78 -0.63 -2.75 -13.36
CA LEU A 78 0.25 -1.65 -13.77
C LEU A 78 0.48 -0.67 -12.61
N PHE A 79 -0.59 -0.28 -11.90
CA PHE A 79 -0.47 0.57 -10.73
C PHE A 79 0.43 -0.06 -9.67
N HIS A 80 0.17 -1.30 -9.24
CA HIS A 80 0.89 -1.91 -8.13
C HIS A 80 2.34 -2.28 -8.46
N ILE A 81 2.62 -2.80 -9.66
CA ILE A 81 4.00 -3.09 -10.07
C ILE A 81 4.81 -1.79 -10.23
N GLY A 82 4.18 -0.76 -10.79
CA GLY A 82 4.78 0.57 -10.89
C GLY A 82 5.08 1.14 -9.51
N LEU A 83 4.11 1.09 -8.59
CA LEU A 83 4.27 1.52 -7.20
C LEU A 83 5.40 0.74 -6.50
N ALA A 84 5.46 -0.58 -6.64
CA ALA A 84 6.50 -1.40 -6.02
C ALA A 84 7.91 -1.00 -6.50
N LEU A 85 8.10 -0.84 -7.81
CA LEU A 85 9.38 -0.41 -8.39
C LEU A 85 9.75 1.03 -7.97
N VAL A 86 8.77 1.94 -7.93
CA VAL A 86 8.98 3.31 -7.46
C VAL A 86 9.39 3.30 -5.99
N LEU A 87 8.71 2.54 -5.12
CA LEU A 87 9.07 2.42 -3.70
C LEU A 87 10.47 1.81 -3.52
N LEU A 88 10.84 0.78 -4.29
CA LEU A 88 12.19 0.22 -4.28
C LEU A 88 13.24 1.25 -4.69
N ARG A 89 12.95 2.10 -5.69
CA ARG A 89 13.81 3.24 -6.06
C ARG A 89 13.96 4.22 -4.90
N HIS A 90 12.90 4.48 -4.13
CA HIS A 90 12.93 5.41 -2.98
C HIS A 90 13.88 4.96 -1.86
N VAL A 91 14.15 3.66 -1.73
CA VAL A 91 15.10 3.13 -0.72
C VAL A 91 16.49 3.79 -0.84
N ARG A 92 16.85 4.32 -2.02
CA ARG A 92 18.12 5.04 -2.24
C ARG A 92 18.32 6.22 -1.28
N TYR A 93 17.24 6.87 -0.85
CA TYR A 93 17.32 8.07 0.00
C TYR A 93 17.58 7.72 1.46
N PHE A 94 17.38 6.46 1.84
CA PHE A 94 17.54 5.95 3.20
C PHE A 94 18.86 5.18 3.40
N SER A 95 19.64 4.93 2.33
CA SER A 95 20.81 4.04 2.35
C SER A 95 22.10 4.71 1.87
N GLU A 96 23.20 4.44 2.58
CA GLU A 96 24.57 4.84 2.21
C GLU A 96 25.57 3.87 2.88
N PRO A 97 26.40 3.16 2.12
CA PRO A 97 26.47 3.14 0.65
C PRO A 97 25.21 2.53 -0.01
N LEU A 98 25.01 2.80 -1.30
CA LEU A 98 23.93 2.18 -2.06
C LEU A 98 24.29 0.73 -2.42
N TYR A 99 23.43 -0.22 -2.05
CA TYR A 99 23.61 -1.63 -2.40
C TYR A 99 23.50 -1.86 -3.92
N SER A 100 24.33 -2.75 -4.49
CA SER A 100 24.40 -3.00 -5.94
C SER A 100 23.04 -3.38 -6.57
N PHE A 101 22.21 -4.14 -5.86
CA PHE A 101 20.86 -4.47 -6.32
C PHE A 101 19.95 -3.24 -6.45
N LEU A 102 20.04 -2.27 -5.52
CA LEU A 102 19.28 -1.03 -5.60
C LEU A 102 19.74 -0.15 -6.76
N VAL A 103 21.04 -0.19 -7.09
CA VAL A 103 21.60 0.48 -8.28
C VAL A 103 21.01 -0.10 -9.55
N PHE A 104 20.98 -1.44 -9.66
CA PHE A 104 20.38 -2.14 -10.80
C PHE A 104 18.89 -1.80 -11.01
N ILE A 105 18.12 -1.64 -9.91
CA ILE A 105 16.69 -1.32 -9.98
C ILE A 105 16.38 0.14 -10.36
N GLN A 106 17.31 1.08 -10.13
CA GLN A 106 17.07 2.52 -10.36
C GLN A 106 16.38 2.86 -11.69
N PRO A 107 16.89 2.43 -12.86
CA PRO A 107 16.28 2.79 -14.15
C PRO A 107 14.86 2.24 -14.29
N PHE A 108 14.60 1.03 -13.77
CA PHE A 108 13.27 0.44 -13.80
C PHE A 108 12.28 1.25 -12.94
N GLY A 109 12.70 1.67 -11.74
CA GLY A 109 11.86 2.50 -10.86
C GLY A 109 11.60 3.91 -11.39
N GLU A 110 12.51 4.45 -12.21
CA GLU A 110 12.34 5.74 -12.87
C GLU A 110 11.21 5.69 -13.90
N TYR A 111 11.26 4.78 -14.87
CA TYR A 111 10.22 4.64 -15.90
C TYR A 111 8.94 3.99 -15.38
N ALA A 112 9.01 3.21 -14.29
CA ALA A 112 7.83 2.64 -13.63
C ALA A 112 6.84 3.69 -13.13
N SER A 113 7.28 4.94 -12.93
CA SER A 113 6.39 6.04 -12.56
C SER A 113 5.32 6.31 -13.62
N PHE A 114 5.66 6.25 -14.92
CA PHE A 114 4.68 6.36 -16.01
C PHE A 114 3.66 5.22 -15.97
N VAL A 115 4.13 4.00 -15.74
CA VAL A 115 3.27 2.80 -15.63
C VAL A 115 2.31 2.94 -14.45
N MET A 116 2.82 3.40 -13.31
CA MET A 116 2.03 3.64 -12.10
C MET A 116 0.93 4.67 -12.33
N VAL A 117 1.28 5.83 -12.90
CA VAL A 117 0.33 6.92 -13.16
C VAL A 117 -0.69 6.52 -14.22
N ALA A 118 -0.28 5.80 -15.28
CA ALA A 118 -1.21 5.28 -16.29
C ALA A 118 -2.21 4.27 -15.68
N GLY A 119 -1.75 3.36 -14.82
CA GLY A 119 -2.60 2.44 -14.08
C GLY A 119 -3.63 3.17 -13.21
N LEU A 120 -3.18 4.16 -12.43
CA LEU A 120 -4.05 5.00 -11.61
C LEU A 120 -5.08 5.78 -12.44
N ALA A 121 -4.64 6.40 -13.54
CA ALA A 121 -5.51 7.16 -14.44
C ALA A 121 -6.59 6.25 -15.05
N GLY A 122 -6.24 5.03 -15.48
CA GLY A 122 -7.21 4.04 -15.97
C GLY A 122 -8.23 3.62 -14.91
N LEU A 123 -7.77 3.35 -13.68
CA LEU A 123 -8.65 3.04 -12.55
C LEU A 123 -9.57 4.20 -12.18
N TRP A 124 -9.09 5.43 -12.26
CA TRP A 124 -9.87 6.62 -11.97
C TRP A 124 -10.89 6.91 -13.07
N ALA A 125 -10.48 6.81 -14.34
CA ALA A 125 -11.36 6.94 -15.51
C ALA A 125 -12.54 5.95 -15.43
N ARG A 126 -12.28 4.69 -15.03
CA ARG A 126 -13.34 3.68 -14.81
C ARG A 126 -14.43 4.16 -13.84
N ARG A 127 -14.09 4.98 -12.83
CA ARG A 127 -15.08 5.50 -11.86
C ARG A 127 -16.02 6.54 -12.45
N PHE A 128 -15.66 7.14 -13.59
CA PHE A 128 -16.52 8.07 -14.32
C PHE A 128 -17.23 7.40 -15.49
N LEU A 129 -16.53 6.50 -16.19
CA LEU A 129 -16.98 5.92 -17.46
C LEU A 129 -17.88 4.69 -17.30
N VAL A 130 -17.87 4.02 -16.15
CA VAL A 130 -18.68 2.81 -15.93
C VAL A 130 -19.80 3.08 -14.94
N ASP A 131 -21.05 3.06 -15.39
CA ASP A 131 -22.23 3.44 -14.60
C ASP A 131 -22.33 2.73 -13.25
N ARG A 132 -22.17 1.40 -13.25
CA ARG A 132 -22.21 0.60 -12.01
C ARG A 132 -21.16 1.06 -11.00
N VAL A 133 -19.98 1.43 -11.48
CA VAL A 133 -18.86 1.83 -10.62
C VAL A 133 -19.05 3.25 -10.13
N ARG A 134 -19.50 4.15 -11.02
CA ARG A 134 -19.84 5.53 -10.70
C ARG A 134 -20.91 5.59 -9.61
N TYR A 135 -21.96 4.77 -9.73
CA TYR A 135 -23.06 4.70 -8.78
C TYR A 135 -22.63 4.30 -7.36
N ILE A 136 -21.64 3.40 -7.23
CA ILE A 136 -21.16 2.93 -5.91
C ILE A 136 -19.91 3.67 -5.41
N SER A 137 -19.38 4.63 -6.17
CA SER A 137 -18.15 5.34 -5.80
C SER A 137 -18.44 6.43 -4.78
N THR A 138 -17.63 6.49 -3.72
CA THR A 138 -17.71 7.55 -2.70
C THR A 138 -16.69 8.65 -2.98
N PRO A 139 -16.85 9.89 -2.47
CA PRO A 139 -15.84 10.95 -2.65
C PRO A 139 -14.42 10.53 -2.22
N SER A 140 -14.31 9.74 -1.15
CA SER A 140 -13.04 9.17 -0.69
C SER A 140 -12.35 8.26 -1.72
N ASP A 141 -13.10 7.60 -2.62
CA ASP A 141 -12.53 6.80 -3.70
C ASP A 141 -11.82 7.68 -4.76
N HIS A 142 -12.36 8.86 -5.03
CA HIS A 142 -11.76 9.79 -5.97
C HIS A 142 -10.57 10.51 -5.33
N LEU A 143 -10.71 10.94 -4.08
CA LEU A 143 -9.66 11.68 -3.37
C LEU A 143 -8.38 10.86 -3.19
N ILE A 144 -8.48 9.57 -2.86
CA ILE A 144 -7.28 8.74 -2.67
C ILE A 144 -6.54 8.50 -4.01
N LEU A 145 -7.28 8.32 -5.11
CA LEU A 145 -6.66 8.17 -6.43
C LEU A 145 -6.05 9.49 -6.90
N ALA A 146 -6.74 10.61 -6.70
CA ALA A 146 -6.23 11.94 -7.01
C ALA A 146 -4.93 12.25 -6.23
N LEU A 147 -4.89 11.89 -4.94
CA LEU A 147 -3.69 12.05 -4.11
C LEU A 147 -2.52 11.23 -4.66
N LEU A 148 -2.73 9.94 -4.96
CA LEU A 148 -1.68 9.08 -5.50
C LEU A 148 -1.19 9.55 -6.88
N ILE A 149 -2.10 10.02 -7.73
CA ILE A 149 -1.74 10.62 -9.03
C ILE A 149 -0.91 11.88 -8.82
N ALA A 150 -1.31 12.78 -7.91
CA ALA A 150 -0.56 14.01 -7.62
C ALA A 150 0.84 13.73 -7.06
N ILE A 151 0.98 12.70 -6.21
CA ILE A 151 2.29 12.21 -5.73
C ILE A 151 3.12 11.68 -6.92
N GLY A 152 2.52 10.86 -7.78
CA GLY A 152 3.18 10.32 -8.96
C GLY A 152 3.66 11.41 -9.92
N ILE A 153 2.79 12.36 -10.26
CA ILE A 153 3.08 13.48 -11.17
C ILE A 153 4.15 14.41 -10.59
N SER A 154 4.06 14.78 -9.31
CA SER A 154 5.10 15.62 -8.68
C SER A 154 6.46 14.92 -8.65
N GLY A 155 6.49 13.61 -8.38
CA GLY A 155 7.71 12.79 -8.44
C GLY A 155 8.30 12.66 -9.85
N MET A 156 7.46 12.47 -10.86
CA MET A 156 7.85 12.46 -12.26
C MET A 156 8.39 13.83 -12.70
N SER A 157 7.73 14.92 -12.30
CA SER A 157 8.17 16.28 -12.61
C SER A 157 9.57 16.55 -12.06
N MET A 158 9.89 16.07 -10.85
CA MET A 158 11.24 16.18 -10.29
C MET A 158 12.29 15.33 -11.02
N THR A 159 11.86 14.28 -11.72
CA THR A 159 12.78 13.39 -12.44
C THR A 159 12.99 13.82 -13.90
N PHE A 160 11.96 14.32 -14.58
CA PHE A 160 11.98 14.55 -16.03
C PHE A 160 11.84 16.02 -16.45
N VAL A 161 11.44 16.92 -15.56
CA VAL A 161 11.12 18.31 -15.91
C VAL A 161 12.01 19.29 -15.16
N ALA A 162 11.91 19.32 -13.82
CA ALA A 162 12.61 20.26 -12.96
C ALA A 162 13.31 19.50 -11.85
N HIS A 163 14.60 19.24 -12.06
CA HIS A 163 15.42 18.40 -11.19
C HIS A 163 15.67 19.06 -9.82
N THR A 164 15.60 18.26 -8.77
CA THR A 164 15.90 18.64 -7.39
C THR A 164 17.33 18.24 -7.00
N ASP A 165 17.92 18.94 -6.04
CA ASP A 165 19.18 18.53 -5.42
C ASP A 165 19.01 17.23 -4.61
N ILE A 166 19.29 16.11 -5.27
CA ILE A 166 19.20 14.76 -4.71
C ILE A 166 20.20 14.53 -3.57
N VAL A 167 21.37 15.19 -3.61
CA VAL A 167 22.41 15.01 -2.59
C VAL A 167 21.95 15.65 -1.29
N ASN A 168 21.47 16.89 -1.36
CA ASN A 168 20.94 17.60 -0.22
C ASN A 168 19.66 16.94 0.33
N LEU A 169 18.74 16.50 -0.55
CA LEU A 169 17.57 15.72 -0.14
C LEU A 169 17.94 14.44 0.62
N LYS A 170 18.96 13.71 0.15
CA LYS A 170 19.45 12.51 0.83
C LYS A 170 20.05 12.85 2.20
N GLY A 171 20.80 13.95 2.30
CA GLY A 171 21.29 14.50 3.56
C GLY A 171 20.15 14.81 4.54
N PHE A 172 19.10 15.49 4.08
CA PHE A 172 17.90 15.77 4.86
C PHE A 172 17.23 14.50 5.40
N VAL A 173 16.95 13.52 4.54
CA VAL A 173 16.26 12.27 4.93
C VAL A 173 17.10 11.47 5.92
N ARG A 174 18.40 11.30 5.67
CA ARG A 174 19.31 10.60 6.59
C ARG A 174 19.46 11.35 7.92
N GLY A 175 19.57 12.67 7.86
CA GLY A 175 19.67 13.52 9.04
C GLY A 175 18.46 13.37 9.98
N MET A 176 17.26 13.22 9.43
CA MET A 176 16.08 12.86 10.24
C MET A 176 16.24 11.48 10.91
N MET A 177 16.81 10.48 10.24
CA MET A 177 16.99 9.15 10.83
C MET A 177 18.07 9.11 11.92
N THR A 178 19.14 9.90 11.77
CA THR A 178 20.28 9.95 12.70
C THR A 178 20.18 11.05 13.74
N LEU A 179 19.07 11.80 13.76
CA LEU A 179 18.85 12.98 14.61
C LEU A 179 19.89 14.11 14.40
N ASP A 180 20.53 14.13 13.23
CA ASP A 180 21.45 15.18 12.79
C ASP A 180 20.76 16.01 11.70
N PHE A 181 19.99 17.01 12.11
CA PHE A 181 19.08 17.69 11.19
C PHE A 181 19.80 18.55 10.15
N GLN A 182 19.62 18.17 8.88
CA GLN A 182 20.15 18.88 7.73
C GLN A 182 19.08 19.80 7.09
N PRO A 183 19.47 20.84 6.31
CA PRO A 183 18.52 21.72 5.63
C PRO A 183 17.72 20.99 4.53
N LEU A 184 16.45 21.37 4.35
CA LEU A 184 15.62 20.85 3.26
C LEU A 184 15.83 21.67 1.97
N PRO A 185 16.01 21.04 0.79
CA PRO A 185 15.96 21.75 -0.49
C PRO A 185 14.61 22.45 -0.71
N THR A 186 14.63 23.66 -1.26
CA THR A 186 13.43 24.52 -1.33
C THR A 186 12.70 24.47 -2.69
N ASP A 187 13.02 23.48 -3.53
CA ASP A 187 12.39 23.30 -4.83
C ASP A 187 10.88 23.07 -4.68
N ALA A 188 10.07 23.86 -5.39
CA ALA A 188 8.61 23.83 -5.23
C ALA A 188 7.99 22.43 -5.45
N ASN A 189 8.44 21.70 -6.48
CA ASN A 189 7.96 20.36 -6.77
C ASN A 189 8.29 19.36 -5.65
N LEU A 190 9.45 19.49 -5.02
CA LEU A 190 9.83 18.66 -3.87
C LEU A 190 8.94 18.96 -2.68
N LEU A 191 8.72 20.22 -2.35
CA LEU A 191 7.88 20.63 -1.23
C LEU A 191 6.45 20.09 -1.38
N VAL A 192 5.88 20.21 -2.58
CA VAL A 192 4.56 19.64 -2.91
C VAL A 192 4.58 18.12 -2.77
N HIS A 193 5.57 17.44 -3.36
CA HIS A 193 5.67 15.98 -3.29
C HIS A 193 5.74 15.47 -1.85
N LEU A 194 6.64 16.05 -1.05
CA LEU A 194 6.84 15.69 0.35
C LEU A 194 5.58 15.95 1.19
N PHE A 195 4.89 17.07 0.96
CA PHE A 195 3.64 17.37 1.67
C PHE A 195 2.54 16.35 1.33
N LEU A 196 2.39 16.00 0.05
CA LEU A 196 1.41 14.99 -0.39
C LEU A 196 1.73 13.60 0.18
N VAL A 197 3.02 13.23 0.25
CA VAL A 197 3.46 11.98 0.88
C VAL A 197 3.15 11.99 2.38
N ALA A 198 3.44 13.07 3.10
CA ALA A 198 3.09 13.19 4.51
C ALA A 198 1.57 13.08 4.73
N LEU A 199 0.77 13.72 3.87
CA LEU A 199 -0.68 13.57 3.89
C LEU A 199 -1.11 12.11 3.67
N LEU A 200 -0.52 11.42 2.69
CA LEU A 200 -0.77 10.01 2.44
C LEU A 200 -0.48 9.15 3.67
N MET A 201 0.66 9.38 4.33
CA MET A 201 1.05 8.65 5.56
C MET A 201 0.03 8.85 6.68
N ILE A 202 -0.45 10.08 6.88
CA ILE A 202 -1.43 10.42 7.92
C ILE A 202 -2.78 9.73 7.67
N ILE A 203 -3.27 9.72 6.41
CA ILE A 203 -4.59 9.16 6.10
C ILE A 203 -4.57 7.64 5.89
N PHE A 204 -3.40 7.04 5.60
CA PHE A 204 -3.27 5.62 5.32
C PHE A 204 -4.00 4.71 6.32
N PRO A 205 -3.79 4.82 7.65
CA PRO A 205 -4.37 3.89 8.65
C PRO A 205 -5.88 4.04 8.86
N VAL A 206 -6.51 5.03 8.23
CA VAL A 206 -7.96 5.27 8.30
C VAL A 206 -8.63 5.19 6.92
N SER A 207 -7.89 4.79 5.90
CA SER A 207 -8.35 4.77 4.50
C SER A 207 -8.58 3.36 3.96
N LYS A 208 -9.10 3.29 2.74
CA LYS A 208 -9.25 2.05 1.96
C LYS A 208 -7.89 1.41 1.60
N LEU A 209 -6.76 2.06 1.88
CA LEU A 209 -5.41 1.51 1.69
C LEU A 209 -5.06 0.38 2.68
N LEU A 210 -5.84 0.22 3.75
CA LEU A 210 -5.72 -0.91 4.69
C LEU A 210 -5.94 -2.29 4.06
N HIS A 211 -6.34 -2.36 2.78
CA HIS A 211 -6.30 -3.61 2.02
C HIS A 211 -4.90 -4.23 1.95
N ALA A 212 -3.83 -3.42 2.04
CA ALA A 212 -2.45 -3.88 1.98
C ALA A 212 -2.12 -4.93 3.07
N PRO A 213 -2.34 -4.67 4.39
CA PRO A 213 -2.27 -5.71 5.39
C PRO A 213 -3.52 -6.62 5.41
N GLY A 214 -4.70 -6.08 5.09
CA GLY A 214 -5.97 -6.79 5.24
C GLY A 214 -6.10 -8.06 4.39
N VAL A 215 -5.39 -8.16 3.26
CA VAL A 215 -5.40 -9.35 2.39
C VAL A 215 -4.99 -10.63 3.13
N PHE A 216 -4.06 -10.53 4.10
CA PHE A 216 -3.54 -11.68 4.85
C PHE A 216 -4.52 -12.18 5.93
N PHE A 217 -5.47 -11.34 6.35
CA PHE A 217 -6.44 -11.63 7.39
C PHE A 217 -7.82 -12.02 6.83
N SER A 218 -7.96 -12.10 5.51
CA SER A 218 -9.24 -12.40 4.86
C SER A 218 -9.61 -13.89 5.00
N PRO A 219 -10.68 -14.25 5.75
CA PRO A 219 -11.05 -15.65 6.01
C PRO A 219 -11.35 -16.41 4.73
N THR A 220 -11.98 -15.75 3.76
CA THR A 220 -12.31 -16.35 2.46
C THR A 220 -11.08 -16.71 1.64
N ARG A 221 -9.88 -16.20 1.97
CA ARG A 221 -8.63 -16.43 1.23
C ARG A 221 -7.62 -17.31 1.98
N ASN A 222 -7.45 -17.09 3.28
CA ASN A 222 -6.40 -17.71 4.08
C ASN A 222 -6.82 -19.01 4.78
N GLN A 223 -8.10 -19.39 4.72
CA GLN A 223 -8.60 -20.64 5.29
C GLN A 223 -8.43 -21.82 4.33
N VAL A 224 -8.29 -23.00 4.93
CA VAL A 224 -8.31 -24.29 4.22
C VAL A 224 -9.75 -24.66 3.90
N ASP A 225 -10.00 -25.11 2.67
CA ASP A 225 -11.32 -25.54 2.21
C ASP A 225 -11.58 -26.98 2.64
N ASN A 226 -11.87 -27.19 3.92
CA ASN A 226 -12.22 -28.50 4.46
C ASN A 226 -13.43 -28.53 5.40
N PRO A 227 -14.50 -27.74 5.16
CA PRO A 227 -15.65 -27.71 6.07
C PRO A 227 -16.46 -29.02 6.06
N ARG A 228 -16.28 -29.89 5.04
CA ARG A 228 -16.97 -31.18 4.95
C ARG A 228 -16.20 -32.31 5.64
N GLU A 229 -14.88 -32.16 5.75
CA GLU A 229 -13.97 -33.15 6.33
C GLU A 229 -13.68 -32.87 7.80
N LYS A 230 -13.75 -31.61 8.23
CA LYS A 230 -13.51 -31.20 9.63
C LYS A 230 -14.62 -30.30 10.13
N ARG A 231 -15.13 -30.62 11.31
CA ARG A 231 -16.04 -29.75 12.05
C ARG A 231 -15.25 -28.56 12.60
N HIS A 232 -15.57 -27.36 12.13
CA HIS A 232 -15.04 -26.11 12.67
C HIS A 232 -16.03 -25.57 13.69
N ILE A 233 -15.64 -25.54 14.97
CA ILE A 233 -16.46 -25.01 16.05
C ILE A 233 -15.71 -23.87 16.74
N ALA A 234 -16.41 -22.77 16.98
CA ALA A 234 -15.86 -21.63 17.69
C ALA A 234 -15.69 -21.96 19.19
N PRO A 235 -14.72 -21.36 19.89
CA PRO A 235 -14.50 -21.63 21.32
C PRO A 235 -15.75 -21.42 22.20
N TRP A 236 -16.57 -20.41 21.91
CA TRP A 236 -17.82 -20.17 22.64
C TRP A 236 -18.88 -21.25 22.38
N ALA A 237 -18.96 -21.78 21.16
CA ALA A 237 -19.88 -22.85 20.81
C ALA A 237 -19.45 -24.18 21.43
N ALA A 238 -18.13 -24.43 21.47
CA ALA A 238 -17.57 -25.59 22.17
C ALA A 238 -17.84 -25.52 23.69
N ALA A 239 -17.80 -24.33 24.29
CA ALA A 239 -18.18 -24.14 25.70
C ALA A 239 -19.65 -24.47 25.96
N LEU A 240 -20.57 -23.99 25.10
CA LEU A 240 -22.01 -24.33 25.21
C LEU A 240 -22.29 -25.82 25.07
N GLU A 241 -21.56 -26.54 24.21
CA GLU A 241 -21.74 -27.99 24.08
C GLU A 241 -21.29 -28.75 25.32
N ARG A 242 -20.17 -28.33 25.93
CA ARG A 242 -19.68 -28.92 27.19
C ARG A 242 -20.64 -28.68 28.35
N ASP A 243 -21.24 -27.49 28.42
CA ASP A 243 -22.09 -27.11 29.55
C ASP A 243 -23.51 -27.73 29.44
N ASN A 244 -23.89 -28.24 28.26
CA ASN A 244 -25.16 -28.94 27.98
C ASN A 244 -25.03 -30.49 27.91
N SER A 245 -23.83 -31.04 28.13
CA SER A 245 -23.54 -32.48 28.13
C SER A 245 -23.34 -33.02 29.54
#